data_AF-A0A9J6BSD9-F1
#
_entry.id   AF-A0A9J6BSD9-F1
#
_cell.length_a   1.000
_cell.length_b   1.000
_cell.length_c   1.000
_cell.angle_alpha   90.00
_cell.angle_beta   90.00
_cell.angle_gamma   90.00
#
_symmetry.space_group_name_H-M   'P 1'
#
loop_
_entity.id
_entity.type
_entity.pdbx_description
1 polymer ?
#
loop_
_entity_poly.entity_id
_entity_poly.type
_entity_poly.pdbx_seq_one_letter_code
_entity_poly.pdbx_strand_id
1 'polypeptide(L)'
;MELHLKYLEKVEHIDREIEQQKQLKASRGEEEDDEDEEEEQESNYVKRLSGGLFTLQLIDYIILEIAVSPDGSKIKERIQKILNLRGSSLKVVKEVMREYIGNLGNNSTQSSEWQEQEKRNVLSLINRF
;
A
#
# COMPACT_ATOMS: atom_id res chain seq x y z
N MET A 1 -6.60 13.18 -3.93
CA MET A 1 -6.51 13.22 -2.46
C MET A 1 -7.73 12.68 -1.75
N GLU A 2 -8.96 13.12 -2.07
CA GLU A 2 -10.16 12.56 -1.43
C GLU A 2 -10.26 11.03 -1.59
N LEU A 3 -10.01 10.52 -2.81
CA LEU A 3 -9.97 9.08 -3.05
C LEU A 3 -8.88 8.36 -2.26
N HIS A 4 -7.66 8.92 -2.20
CA HIS A 4 -6.57 8.38 -1.37
C HIS A 4 -7.03 8.23 0.09
N LEU A 5 -7.56 9.29 0.69
CA LEU A 5 -8.04 9.25 2.08
C LEU A 5 -9.15 8.22 2.29
N LYS A 6 -10.12 8.16 1.37
CA LYS A 6 -11.24 7.22 1.44
C LYS A 6 -10.78 5.76 1.37
N TYR A 7 -9.87 5.43 0.46
CA TYR A 7 -9.38 4.07 0.31
C TYR A 7 -8.34 3.70 1.37
N LEU A 8 -7.55 4.65 1.86
CA LEU A 8 -6.69 4.47 3.01
C LEU A 8 -7.51 4.07 4.24
N GLU A 9 -8.57 4.82 4.56
CA GLU A 9 -9.44 4.51 5.71
C GLU A 9 -10.08 3.12 5.59
N LYS A 10 -10.49 2.71 4.38
CA LYS A 10 -11.02 1.37 4.12
C LYS A 10 -9.98 0.28 4.37
N VAL A 11 -8.77 0.44 3.86
CA VAL A 11 -7.69 -0.54 4.05
C VAL A 11 -7.29 -0.60 5.52
N GLU A 12 -7.11 0.54 6.18
CA GLU A 12 -6.82 0.60 7.62
C GLU A 12 -7.92 -0.06 8.47
N HIS A 13 -9.18 0.02 8.06
CA HIS A 13 -10.26 -0.71 8.73
C HIS A 13 -10.09 -2.22 8.61
N ILE A 14 -9.76 -2.72 7.43
CA ILE A 14 -9.47 -4.14 7.21
C ILE A 14 -8.23 -4.57 8.02
N ASP A 15 -7.18 -3.77 8.04
CA ASP A 15 -5.95 -4.05 8.81
C ASP A 15 -6.26 -4.15 10.32
N ARG A 16 -7.14 -3.29 10.85
CA ARG A 16 -7.61 -3.38 12.24
C ARG A 16 -8.40 -4.65 12.53
N GLU A 17 -9.24 -5.10 11.59
CA GLU A 17 -9.97 -6.37 11.76
C GLU A 17 -9.03 -7.58 11.77
N ILE A 18 -8.04 -7.58 10.88
CA ILE A 18 -7.03 -8.65 10.79
C ILE A 18 -6.24 -8.71 12.11
N GLU A 19 -5.77 -7.56 12.60
CA GLU A 19 -5.04 -7.48 13.86
C GLU A 19 -5.88 -7.97 15.06
N GLN A 20 -7.17 -7.63 15.10
CA GLN A 20 -8.08 -8.14 16.14
C GLN A 20 -8.27 -9.66 16.04
N GLN A 21 -8.38 -10.21 14.84
CA GLN A 21 -8.49 -11.67 14.63
C GLN A 21 -7.22 -12.37 15.10
N LYS A 22 -6.05 -11.84 14.75
CA LYS A 22 -4.74 -12.35 15.18
C LYS A 22 -4.60 -12.35 16.70
N GLN A 23 -4.99 -11.26 17.37
CA GLN A 23 -4.97 -11.17 18.83
C GLN A 23 -5.93 -12.17 19.50
N LEU A 24 -7.10 -12.40 18.92
CA LEU A 24 -8.07 -13.38 19.43
C LEU A 24 -7.53 -14.80 19.33
N LYS A 25 -6.94 -15.18 18.19
CA LYS A 25 -6.30 -16.50 18.01
C LYS A 25 -5.16 -16.71 19.00
N ALA A 26 -4.26 -15.73 19.12
CA ALA A 26 -3.17 -15.76 20.09
C ALA A 26 -3.67 -15.92 21.54
N SER A 27 -4.78 -15.26 21.90
CA SER A 27 -5.39 -15.40 23.24
C SER A 27 -5.98 -16.78 23.53
N ARG A 28 -6.29 -17.57 22.48
CA ARG A 28 -6.82 -18.93 22.58
C ARG A 28 -5.74 -20.01 22.60
N GLY A 29 -4.46 -19.62 22.40
CA GLY A 29 -3.36 -20.56 22.30
C GLY A 29 -3.40 -21.40 21.01
N GLU A 30 -3.99 -20.85 19.95
CA GLU A 30 -3.91 -21.42 18.61
C GLU A 30 -2.50 -21.10 18.08
N GLU A 31 -1.56 -22.04 18.23
CA GLU A 31 -0.23 -21.99 17.60
C GLU A 31 -0.41 -22.36 16.12
N GLU A 32 -0.01 -21.46 15.22
CA GLU A 32 -0.01 -21.69 13.77
C GLU A 32 1.36 -22.26 13.39
N ASP A 33 1.38 -23.37 12.65
CA ASP A 33 2.61 -23.85 12.01
C ASP A 33 2.94 -22.94 10.80
N ASP A 34 4.18 -22.99 10.28
CA ASP A 34 4.64 -22.09 9.20
C ASP A 34 3.73 -22.11 7.95
N GLU A 35 3.12 -23.26 7.62
CA GLU A 35 2.18 -23.40 6.49
C GLU A 35 0.85 -22.65 6.74
N ASP A 36 0.33 -22.67 7.98
CA ASP A 36 -0.89 -21.95 8.35
C ASP A 36 -0.67 -20.43 8.32
N GLU A 37 0.51 -19.96 8.70
CA GLU A 37 0.88 -18.54 8.63
C GLU A 37 0.93 -18.02 7.18
N GLU A 38 1.46 -18.79 6.24
CA GLU A 38 1.51 -18.42 4.82
C GLU A 38 0.10 -18.32 4.21
N GLU A 39 -0.76 -19.31 4.46
CA GLU A 39 -2.16 -19.30 4.01
C GLU A 39 -2.94 -18.12 4.62
N GLU A 40 -2.71 -17.82 5.89
CA GLU A 40 -3.35 -16.67 6.55
C GLU A 40 -2.88 -15.34 5.93
N GLN A 41 -1.58 -15.20 5.64
CA GLN A 41 -1.04 -14.01 4.98
C GLN A 41 -1.65 -13.81 3.58
N GLU A 42 -1.80 -14.87 2.80
CA GLU A 42 -2.46 -14.79 1.49
C GLU A 42 -3.93 -14.39 1.62
N SER A 43 -4.66 -15.03 2.53
CA SER A 43 -6.07 -14.70 2.82
C SER A 43 -6.25 -13.25 3.27
N ASN A 44 -5.38 -12.76 4.15
CA ASN A 44 -5.34 -11.38 4.61
C ASN A 44 -5.06 -10.40 3.46
N TYR A 45 -4.15 -10.76 2.56
CA TYR A 45 -3.87 -9.96 1.36
C TYR A 45 -5.10 -9.88 0.43
N VAL A 46 -5.79 -11.00 0.17
CA VAL A 46 -7.04 -11.03 -0.59
C VAL A 46 -8.14 -10.18 0.06
N LYS A 47 -8.23 -10.21 1.40
CA LYS A 47 -9.16 -9.38 2.16
C LYS A 47 -8.86 -7.88 1.98
N ARG A 48 -7.59 -7.48 2.02
CA ARG A 48 -7.15 -6.08 1.77
C ARG A 48 -7.40 -5.66 0.32
N LEU A 49 -7.17 -6.54 -0.66
CA LEU A 49 -7.54 -6.31 -2.06
C LEU A 49 -9.04 -6.06 -2.23
N SER A 50 -9.88 -6.88 -1.58
CA SER A 50 -11.34 -6.70 -1.56
C SER A 50 -11.77 -5.41 -0.88
N GLY A 51 -11.01 -4.96 0.12
CA GLY A 51 -11.16 -3.64 0.78
C GLY A 51 -10.74 -2.45 -0.09
N GLY A 52 -10.11 -2.68 -1.24
CA GLY A 52 -9.71 -1.66 -2.20
C GLY A 52 -8.23 -1.27 -2.17
N LEU A 53 -7.35 -2.13 -1.63
CA LEU A 53 -5.90 -1.91 -1.62
C LEU A 53 -5.34 -1.62 -3.02
N PHE A 54 -5.76 -2.38 -4.04
CA PHE A 54 -5.30 -2.14 -5.41
C PHE A 54 -5.70 -0.74 -5.93
N THR A 55 -6.89 -0.27 -5.57
CA THR A 55 -7.33 1.09 -5.94
C THR A 55 -6.51 2.14 -5.21
N LEU A 56 -6.20 1.94 -3.93
CA LEU A 56 -5.32 2.82 -3.16
C LEU A 56 -3.93 2.91 -3.80
N GLN A 57 -3.33 1.76 -4.12
CA GLN A 57 -2.01 1.68 -4.76
C GLN A 57 -1.99 2.41 -6.11
N LEU A 58 -3.03 2.26 -6.93
CA LEU A 58 -3.12 2.98 -8.20
C LEU A 58 -3.22 4.50 -8.01
N ILE A 59 -4.01 4.96 -7.03
CA ILE A 59 -4.11 6.38 -6.70
C ILE A 59 -2.77 6.91 -6.21
N ASP A 60 -2.06 6.15 -5.38
CA ASP A 60 -0.78 6.54 -4.79
C ASP A 60 0.35 6.55 -5.83
N TYR A 61 0.30 5.63 -6.79
CA TYR A 61 1.14 5.67 -7.98
C TYR A 61 0.92 6.96 -8.78
N ILE A 62 -0.33 7.33 -9.06
CA ILE A 62 -0.66 8.58 -9.76
C ILE A 62 -0.15 9.78 -8.97
N ILE A 63 -0.33 9.79 -7.64
CA ILE A 63 0.19 10.85 -6.76
C ILE A 63 1.71 10.99 -6.87
N LEU A 64 2.45 9.88 -6.84
CA LEU A 64 3.90 9.88 -7.01
C LEU A 64 4.30 10.48 -8.36
N GLU A 65 3.71 9.96 -9.44
CA GLU A 65 4.05 10.35 -10.82
C GLU A 65 3.86 11.85 -11.05
N ILE A 66 2.69 12.39 -10.66
CA ILE A 66 2.39 13.81 -10.86
C ILE A 66 3.24 14.72 -9.98
N ALA A 67 3.55 14.31 -8.76
CA ALA A 67 4.30 15.14 -7.82
C ALA A 67 5.80 15.18 -8.13
N VAL A 68 6.32 14.14 -8.78
CA VAL A 68 7.72 14.01 -9.19
C VAL A 68 7.98 14.59 -10.59
N SER A 69 6.92 14.92 -11.33
CA SER A 69 7.01 15.61 -12.62
C SER A 69 7.77 16.95 -12.52
N PRO A 70 8.38 17.46 -13.61
CA PRO A 70 9.16 18.70 -13.59
C PRO A 70 8.42 19.90 -12.98
N ASP A 71 7.12 20.02 -13.24
CA ASP A 71 6.25 21.08 -12.71
C ASP A 71 5.47 20.65 -11.45
N GLY A 72 5.77 19.47 -10.92
CA GLY A 72 5.05 18.79 -9.83
C GLY A 72 5.24 19.40 -8.45
N SER A 73 6.18 20.33 -8.27
CA SER A 73 6.48 20.93 -6.95
C SER A 73 5.25 21.57 -6.29
N LYS A 74 4.45 22.35 -7.04
CA LYS A 74 3.21 22.96 -6.53
C LYS A 74 2.15 21.92 -6.18
N ILE A 75 2.10 20.83 -6.94
CA ILE A 75 1.17 19.71 -6.69
C ILE A 75 1.58 19.01 -5.40
N LYS A 76 2.87 18.70 -5.23
CA LYS A 76 3.45 18.10 -4.03
C LYS A 76 3.16 18.94 -2.78
N GLU A 77 3.37 20.25 -2.85
CA GLU A 77 3.01 21.17 -1.76
C GLU A 77 1.52 21.12 -1.41
N ARG A 78 0.64 21.06 -2.42
CA ARG A 78 -0.81 20.98 -2.22
C ARG A 78 -1.20 19.65 -1.57
N ILE A 79 -0.60 18.55 -2.00
CA ILE A 79 -0.80 17.21 -1.42
C ILE A 79 -0.38 17.20 0.05
N GLN A 80 0.83 17.68 0.35
CA GLN A 80 1.33 17.79 1.73
C GLN A 80 0.40 18.62 2.61
N LYS A 81 -0.09 19.78 2.12
CA LYS A 81 -1.04 20.61 2.85
C LYS A 81 -2.33 19.86 3.17
N ILE A 82 -2.89 19.11 2.21
CA ILE A 82 -4.12 18.34 2.43
C ILE A 82 -3.90 17.22 3.44
N LEU A 83 -2.78 16.50 3.37
CA LEU A 83 -2.46 15.42 4.32
C LEU A 83 -2.27 15.97 5.74
N ASN A 84 -1.55 17.08 5.89
CA ASN A 84 -1.31 17.71 7.20
C ASN A 84 -2.62 18.14 7.88
N LEU A 85 -3.58 18.67 7.13
CA LEU A 85 -4.91 19.05 7.65
C LEU A 85 -5.71 17.84 8.18
N ARG A 86 -5.32 16.62 7.80
CA ARG A 86 -5.92 15.36 8.24
C ARG A 86 -5.03 14.59 9.22
N GLY A 87 -3.96 15.20 9.73
CA GLY A 87 -3.02 14.55 10.66
C GLY A 87 -2.13 13.48 10.01
N SER A 88 -2.08 13.44 8.68
CA SER A 88 -1.28 12.48 7.90
C SER A 88 -0.07 13.16 7.25
N SER A 89 0.78 12.39 6.58
CA SER A 89 1.98 12.88 5.89
C SER A 89 2.24 12.11 4.60
N LEU A 90 3.16 12.63 3.77
CA LEU A 90 3.59 11.94 2.53
C LEU A 90 4.19 10.56 2.79
N LYS A 91 4.56 10.23 4.03
CA LYS A 91 5.08 8.90 4.39
C LYS A 91 4.10 7.79 4.09
N VAL A 92 2.81 8.02 4.31
CA VAL A 92 1.76 7.01 4.09
C VAL A 92 1.73 6.57 2.62
N VAL A 93 1.79 7.52 1.69
CA VAL A 93 1.87 7.22 0.24
C VAL A 93 3.13 6.41 -0.07
N LYS A 94 4.28 6.76 0.53
CA LYS A 94 5.53 6.01 0.33
C LYS A 94 5.45 4.59 0.90
N GLU A 95 4.78 4.38 2.01
CA GLU A 95 4.60 3.07 2.64
C GLU A 95 3.73 2.16 1.77
N VAL A 96 2.57 2.65 1.31
CA VAL A 96 1.70 1.93 0.36
C VAL A 96 2.47 1.51 -0.90
N MET A 97 3.27 2.42 -1.47
CA MET A 97 4.01 2.15 -2.70
C MET A 97 5.24 1.26 -2.50
N ARG A 98 5.82 1.23 -1.29
CA ARG A 98 6.86 0.24 -0.93
C ARG A 98 6.27 -1.15 -0.80
N GLU A 99 5.08 -1.27 -0.23
CA GLU A 99 4.37 -2.55 -0.16
C GLU A 99 4.01 -3.05 -1.56
N TYR A 100 3.54 -2.16 -2.44
CA TYR A 100 3.26 -2.47 -3.83
C TYR A 100 4.47 -3.09 -4.56
N ILE A 101 5.67 -2.51 -4.45
CA ILE A 101 6.87 -3.09 -5.07
C ILE A 101 7.33 -4.40 -4.42
N GLY A 102 7.05 -4.58 -3.12
CA GLY A 102 7.29 -5.84 -2.42
C GLY A 102 6.47 -6.98 -3.03
N ASN A 103 5.20 -6.69 -3.38
CA ASN A 103 4.24 -7.68 -3.86
C ASN A 103 4.25 -7.88 -5.39
N LEU A 104 4.93 -7.02 -6.15
CA LEU A 104 4.98 -7.00 -7.63
C LEU A 104 5.52 -8.31 -8.25
N GLY A 105 6.24 -9.14 -7.47
CA GLY A 105 6.82 -10.41 -7.92
C GLY A 105 5.95 -11.66 -7.68
N ASN A 106 4.93 -11.58 -6.83
CA ASN A 106 4.23 -12.78 -6.35
C ASN A 106 3.00 -13.15 -7.20
N ASN A 107 2.47 -12.21 -8.00
CA ASN A 107 1.12 -12.34 -8.59
C ASN A 107 1.00 -11.90 -10.05
N SER A 108 2.10 -11.61 -10.76
CA SER A 108 2.00 -11.05 -12.11
C SER A 108 2.32 -12.08 -13.20
N THR A 109 1.44 -12.17 -14.20
CA THR A 109 1.63 -12.95 -15.44
C THR A 109 2.67 -12.32 -16.38
N GLN A 110 3.34 -11.26 -15.94
CA GLN A 110 4.30 -10.49 -16.72
C GLN A 110 5.72 -11.07 -16.57
N SER A 111 6.57 -10.84 -17.58
CA SER A 111 7.97 -11.27 -17.56
C SER A 111 8.71 -10.68 -16.35
N SER A 112 9.64 -11.46 -15.78
CA SER A 112 10.51 -11.02 -14.68
C SER A 112 11.26 -9.72 -15.00
N GLU A 113 11.64 -9.51 -16.27
CA GLU A 113 12.29 -8.28 -16.72
C GLU A 113 11.40 -7.03 -16.57
N TRP A 114 10.11 -7.17 -16.88
CA TRP A 114 9.16 -6.08 -16.76
C TRP A 114 8.91 -5.74 -15.28
N GLN A 115 8.75 -6.77 -14.44
CA GLN A 115 8.57 -6.60 -12.99
C GLN A 115 9.75 -5.84 -12.37
N GLU A 116 10.97 -6.21 -12.74
CA GLU A 116 12.18 -5.58 -12.23
C GLU A 116 12.31 -4.13 -12.73
N GLN A 117 11.95 -3.86 -13.99
CA GLN A 117 11.91 -2.50 -14.50
C GLN A 117 10.87 -1.64 -13.77
N GLU A 118 9.68 -2.18 -13.51
CA GLU A 118 8.62 -1.45 -12.81
C GLU A 118 8.98 -1.19 -11.34
N LYS A 119 9.57 -2.18 -10.66
CA LYS A 119 10.13 -1.99 -9.31
C LYS A 119 11.15 -0.83 -9.28
N ARG A 120 12.08 -0.79 -10.24
CA ARG A 120 13.06 0.30 -10.35
C ARG A 120 12.40 1.65 -10.61
N ASN A 121 11.39 1.71 -11.48
CA ASN A 121 10.66 2.93 -11.79
C ASN A 121 9.97 3.49 -10.54
N VAL A 122 9.17 2.66 -9.86
CA VAL A 122 8.43 3.08 -8.65
C VAL A 122 9.39 3.49 -7.54
N LEU A 123 10.49 2.76 -7.34
CA LEU A 123 11.49 3.11 -6.34
C LEU A 123 12.14 4.48 -6.62
N SER A 124 12.41 4.79 -7.89
CA SER A 124 12.91 6.10 -8.32
C SER A 124 11.91 7.22 -8.00
N LEU A 125 10.61 6.98 -8.23
CA LEU A 125 9.55 7.93 -7.87
C LEU A 125 9.49 8.15 -6.36
N ILE A 126 9.51 7.09 -5.55
CA ILE A 126 9.48 7.17 -4.08
C ILE A 126 10.66 8.00 -3.53
N ASN A 127 11.84 7.84 -4.14
CA ASN A 127 13.07 8.54 -3.71
C ASN A 127 13.05 10.03 -4.06
N ARG A 128 12.39 10.42 -5.16
CA ARG A 128 12.25 11.82 -5.60
C ARG A 128 11.06 12.54 -4.95
N PHE A 129 10.04 11.78 -4.55
CA PHE A 129 8.87 12.24 -3.80
C PHE A 129 9.23 12.62 -2.36
#